data_AF-A0A7V2RUW1-F1
#
_entry.id   AF-A0A7V2RUW1-F1
#
_cell.length_a   1.000
_cell.length_b   1.000
_cell.length_c   1.000
_cell.angle_alpha   90.00
_cell.angle_beta   90.00
_cell.angle_gamma   90.00
#
_symmetry.space_group_name_H-M   'P 1'
#
loop_
_entity.id
_entity.type
_entity.pdbx_description
1 polymer ?
#
loop_
_entity_poly.entity_id
_entity_poly.type
_entity_poly.pdbx_seq_one_letter_code
_entity_poly.pdbx_strand_id
1 'polypeptide(L)' 'LEEEALREGTYELVFHAGDYQRAEHIQVGKPLFLEEIPVRFAITDASRHYHVPLLLSAFGYTTYRGS' A
#
# COMPACT_ATOMS: atom_id res chain seq x y z
N LEU A 1 -21.99 -10.29 -3.64
CA LEU A 1 -21.34 -9.55 -2.55
C LEU A 1 -21.80 -8.12 -2.75
N GLU A 2 -22.59 -7.56 -1.83
CA GLU A 2 -22.93 -6.13 -1.92
C GLU A 2 -21.63 -5.35 -1.79
N GLU A 3 -21.36 -4.45 -2.74
CA GLU A 3 -20.25 -3.52 -2.64
C GLU A 3 -20.55 -2.60 -1.45
N GLU A 4 -19.89 -2.84 -0.31
CA GLU A 4 -19.92 -1.89 0.78
C GLU A 4 -19.30 -0.58 0.28
N ALA A 5 -20.14 0.45 0.16
CA ALA A 5 -19.70 1.76 -0.24
C ALA A 5 -18.61 2.26 0.71
N LEU A 6 -17.52 2.79 0.13
CA LEU A 6 -16.46 3.46 0.87
C LEU A 6 -17.08 4.56 1.74
N ARG A 7 -16.63 4.71 2.99
CA ARG A 7 -17.13 5.71 3.93
C ARG A 7 -16.04 6.70 4.25
N GLU A 8 -16.42 7.86 4.74
CA GLU A 8 -15.46 8.78 5.34
C GLU A 8 -14.86 8.15 6.59
N GLY A 9 -13.55 8.29 6.76
CA GLY A 9 -12.83 7.65 7.84
C GLY A 9 -11.35 7.44 7.53
N THR A 10 -10.66 6.83 8.48
CA THR A 10 -9.26 6.42 8.30
C THR A 10 -9.22 4.95 7.90
N TYR A 11 -8.45 4.67 6.84
CA TYR A 11 -8.22 3.34 6.33
C TYR A 11 -6.72 3.03 6.39
N GLU A 12 -6.40 1.74 6.35
CA GLU A 12 -5.03 1.25 6.24
C GLU A 12 -4.98 0.18 5.15
N LEU A 13 -4.03 0.32 4.23
CA LEU A 13 -3.64 -0.73 3.31
C LEU A 13 -2.34 -1.34 3.82
N VAL A 14 -2.29 -2.66 3.94
CA VAL A 14 -1.08 -3.40 4.28
C VAL A 14 -0.56 -4.10 3.04
N PHE A 15 0.59 -3.66 2.55
CA PHE A 15 1.27 -4.30 1.43
C PHE A 15 2.30 -5.29 1.95
N HIS A 16 2.16 -6.57 1.60
CA HIS A 16 3.15 -7.62 1.90
C HIS A 16 4.35 -7.54 0.93
N ALA A 17 5.12 -6.45 1.04
CA ALA A 17 6.25 -6.12 0.17
C ALA A 17 7.37 -7.17 0.21
N GLY A 18 7.56 -7.84 1.35
CA GLY A 18 8.54 -8.91 1.49
C GLY A 18 8.19 -10.13 0.65
N ASP A 19 6.92 -10.54 0.63
CA ASP A 19 6.45 -11.66 -0.18
C ASP A 19 6.61 -11.37 -1.67
N TYR A 20 6.26 -10.16 -2.08
CA TYR A 20 6.47 -9.69 -3.45
C TYR A 20 7.96 -9.73 -3.84
N GLN A 21 8.86 -9.14 -3.05
CA GLN A 21 10.29 -9.12 -3.37
C GLN A 21 10.92 -10.53 -3.40
N ARG A 22 10.45 -11.44 -2.54
CA ARG A 22 10.85 -12.86 -2.58
C ARG A 22 10.39 -13.54 -3.87
N ALA A 23 9.16 -13.28 -4.31
CA ALA A 23 8.61 -13.82 -5.55
C ALA A 23 9.35 -13.30 -6.79
N GLU A 24 9.73 -12.02 -6.79
CA GLU A 24 10.48 -11.39 -7.88
C GLU A 24 12.00 -11.69 -7.86
N HIS A 25 12.45 -12.63 -7.02
CA HIS A 25 13.85 -13.05 -6.88
C HIS A 25 14.86 -11.93 -6.57
N ILE A 26 14.39 -10.82 -5.97
CA ILE A 26 15.28 -9.71 -5.60
C ILE A 26 16.19 -10.18 -4.46
N GLN A 27 17.48 -10.32 -4.76
CA GLN A 27 18.50 -10.73 -3.79
C GLN A 27 18.85 -9.56 -2.87
N VAL A 28 17.99 -9.30 -1.90
CA VAL A 28 18.28 -8.38 -0.79
C VAL A 28 18.67 -9.21 0.43
N GLY A 29 19.66 -8.73 1.19
CA GLY A 29 20.12 -9.39 2.41
C GLY A 29 18.94 -9.70 3.35
N LYS A 30 18.99 -10.85 4.02
CA LYS A 30 17.94 -11.27 4.96
C LYS A 30 18.27 -10.80 6.38
N PRO A 31 17.31 -10.30 7.17
CA PRO A 31 15.90 -10.05 6.79
C PRO A 31 15.75 -8.90 5.79
N LEU A 32 14.67 -8.92 4.98
CA LEU A 32 14.41 -7.82 4.07
C LEU A 32 14.14 -6.54 4.87
N PHE A 33 14.59 -5.39 4.35
CA PHE A 33 14.35 -4.11 5.00
C PHE A 33 12.86 -3.73 5.02
N LEU A 34 12.10 -4.15 4.01
CA LEU A 34 10.65 -3.92 3.87
C LEU A 34 9.91 -5.26 3.77
N GLU A 35 9.30 -5.70 4.86
CA GLU A 35 8.46 -6.92 4.90
C GLU A 35 6.97 -6.57 4.72
N GLU A 36 6.41 -5.73 5.59
CA GLU A 36 5.05 -5.22 5.50
C GLU A 36 5.06 -3.69 5.53
N ILE A 37 4.27 -3.07 4.65
CA ILE A 37 4.18 -1.62 4.52
C ILE A 37 2.74 -1.20 4.80
N PRO A 38 2.41 -0.72 6.01
CA PRO A 38 1.12 -0.11 6.29
C PRO A 38 1.08 1.33 5.75
N VAL A 39 0.08 1.63 4.92
CA VAL A 39 -0.21 2.97 4.42
C VAL A 39 -1.55 3.42 4.98
N ARG A 40 -1.51 4.38 5.92
CA ARG A 40 -2.70 4.98 6.53
C ARG A 40 -3.08 6.26 5.80
N PHE A 41 -4.35 6.38 5.44
CA PHE A 41 -4.89 7.55 4.78
C PHE A 41 -6.35 7.81 5.17
N ALA A 42 -6.80 9.04 4.95
CA ALA A 42 -8.16 9.45 5.23
C ALA A 42 -8.98 9.54 3.94
N ILE A 43 -10.16 8.95 3.97
CA ILE A 43 -11.26 9.27 3.06
C ILE A 43 -12.04 10.42 3.69
N THR A 44 -12.10 11.54 2.98
CA THR A 44 -12.75 12.78 3.42
C THR A 44 -13.99 13.11 2.60
N ASP A 45 -14.22 12.38 1.52
CA ASP A 45 -15.38 12.52 0.64
C ASP A 45 -15.61 11.18 -0.08
N ALA A 46 -16.57 10.40 0.40
CA ALA A 46 -16.87 9.06 -0.11
C ALA A 46 -17.34 9.03 -1.58
N SER A 47 -17.70 10.18 -2.17
CA SER A 47 -18.15 10.26 -3.57
C SER A 47 -17.00 10.32 -4.59
N ARG A 48 -15.76 10.54 -4.11
CA ARG A 48 -14.58 10.69 -4.97
C ARG A 48 -13.84 9.38 -5.15
N HIS A 49 -13.17 9.25 -6.28
CA HIS A 49 -12.19 8.20 -6.50
C HIS A 49 -10.90 8.51 -5.73
N TYR A 50 -10.35 7.51 -5.05
CA TYR A 50 -9.08 7.61 -4.31
C TYR A 50 -8.08 6.63 -4.91
N HIS A 51 -7.06 7.16 -5.59
CA HIS A 51 -5.93 6.38 -6.06
C HIS A 51 -4.75 6.56 -5.09
N VAL A 52 -4.34 5.47 -4.42
CA VAL A 52 -3.24 5.45 -3.44
C VAL A 52 -2.17 4.46 -3.91
N PRO A 53 -1.34 4.83 -4.90
CA PRO A 53 -0.30 3.94 -5.42
C PRO A 53 0.86 3.75 -4.43
N LEU A 54 1.57 2.64 -4.58
CA LEU A 54 2.83 2.34 -3.91
C LEU A 54 3.91 2.14 -4.97
N LEU A 55 4.98 2.95 -4.96
CA LEU A 55 6.18 2.69 -5.73
C LEU A 55 7.21 2.07 -4.79
N LEU A 56 7.63 0.84 -5.08
CA LEU A 56 8.50 0.05 -4.22
C LEU A 56 9.90 -0.09 -4.82
N SER A 57 10.91 0.07 -3.97
CA SER A 57 12.29 -0.34 -4.21
C SER A 57 12.76 -1.25 -3.06
N ALA A 58 13.95 -1.84 -3.18
CA ALA A 58 14.48 -2.75 -2.15
C ALA A 58 14.62 -2.13 -0.74
N PHE A 59 14.78 -0.80 -0.65
CA PHE A 59 15.11 -0.10 0.61
C PHE A 59 14.21 1.10 0.91
N GLY A 60 13.17 1.30 0.12
CA GLY A 60 12.29 2.43 0.31
C GLY A 60 11.07 2.34 -0.58
N TYR A 61 10.05 3.09 -0.22
CA TYR A 61 8.85 3.23 -1.03
C TYR A 61 8.37 4.67 -1.00
N THR A 62 7.58 5.03 -1.99
CA THR A 62 6.81 6.28 -1.98
C THR A 62 5.34 5.98 -2.22
N THR A 63 4.48 6.81 -1.66
CA THR A 63 3.04 6.80 -1.90
C THR A 63 2.55 8.24 -1.95
N TYR A 64 1.40 8.46 -2.58
CA TYR A 64 0.78 9.77 -2.72
C TYR A 64 -0.71 9.60 -3.02
N ARG A 65 -1.47 10.69 -2.96
CA ARG A 65 -2.85 10.73 -3.45
C ARG A 65 -2.86 11.10 -4.92
N GLY A 66 -3.22 10.15 -5.79
CA GLY A 66 -3.48 10.39 -7.21
C GLY A 66 -4.86 11.02 -7.47
N SER A 67 -5.04 11.50 -8.71
CA SER A 67 -6.31 12.02 -9.23
C SER A 67 -7.19 10.92 -9.82
#